data_AF-A0A5C3QHU9-F1
#
_entry.id   AF-A0A5C3QHU9-F1
#
_cell.length_a   1.000
_cell.length_b   1.000
_cell.length_c   1.000
_cell.angle_alpha   90.00
_cell.angle_beta   90.00
_cell.angle_gamma   90.00
#
_symmetry.space_group_name_H-M   'P 1'
#
loop_
_entity.id
_entity.type
_entity.pdbx_description
1 polymer ?
#
loop_
_entity_poly.entity_id
_entity_poly.type
_entity_poly.pdbx_seq_one_letter_code
_entity_poly.pdbx_strand_id
1 'polypeptide(L)'
;GEYYHEFVPIESIMCPCDGNSYQDRAHVRECSDHLGHRWILRKVSEDIALPDILGTPEGIKALAKFLNETGAFTKTGRPPSRTGLPAYEDEPSPNFDPEPPDIA
;
A
#
# COMPACT_ATOMS: atom_id res chain seq x y z
N GLY A 1 9.02 -0.43 7.20
CA GLY A 1 8.55 -0.91 8.51
C GLY A 1 9.14 -0.09 9.63
N GLU A 2 10.48 -0.11 9.78
CA GLU A 2 11.19 0.43 10.95
C GLU A 2 10.90 1.91 11.26
N TYR A 3 10.96 2.80 10.26
CA TYR A 3 10.59 4.22 10.45
C TYR A 3 9.15 4.36 10.98
N TYR A 4 8.19 3.65 10.39
CA TYR A 4 6.79 3.76 10.80
C TYR A 4 6.56 3.24 12.23
N HIS A 5 7.31 2.21 12.65
CA HIS A 5 7.24 1.67 14.01
C HIS A 5 7.80 2.65 15.06
N GLU A 6 8.81 3.43 14.72
CA GLU A 6 9.35 4.46 15.62
C GLU A 6 8.32 5.57 15.91
N PHE A 7 7.56 5.99 14.89
CA PHE A 7 6.61 7.10 15.00
C PHE A 7 5.15 6.68 15.26
N VAL A 8 4.80 5.41 15.01
CA VAL A 8 3.46 4.85 15.23
C VAL A 8 3.58 3.47 15.93
N PRO A 9 4.11 3.41 17.17
CA PRO A 9 4.44 2.16 17.85
C PRO A 9 3.22 1.30 18.22
N ILE A 10 2.01 1.86 18.12
CA ILE A 10 0.75 1.17 18.40
C ILE A 10 0.33 0.28 17.22
N GLU A 11 0.79 0.59 16.00
CA GLU A 11 0.47 -0.18 14.81
C GLU A 11 1.51 -1.28 14.59
N SER A 12 1.04 -2.51 14.36
CA SER A 12 1.90 -3.64 14.07
C SER A 12 2.47 -3.53 12.65
N ILE A 13 3.80 -3.69 12.54
CA ILE A 13 4.50 -3.79 11.25
C ILE A 13 4.61 -5.23 10.73
N MET A 14 4.03 -6.18 11.47
CA MET A 14 4.03 -7.60 11.13
C MET A 14 2.99 -7.89 10.06
N CYS A 15 3.33 -8.79 9.13
CA CYS A 15 2.37 -9.33 8.18
C CYS A 15 1.33 -10.20 8.91
N PRO A 16 0.04 -10.04 8.60
CA PRO A 16 -1.01 -10.90 9.16
C PRO A 16 -0.97 -12.35 8.65
N CYS A 17 -0.25 -12.61 7.56
CA CYS A 17 -0.11 -13.92 6.92
C CYS A 17 0.52 -14.99 7.83
N ASP A 18 1.54 -14.63 8.61
CA ASP A 18 2.26 -15.55 9.51
C ASP A 18 2.53 -14.95 10.90
N GLY A 19 2.26 -13.65 11.10
CA GLY A 19 2.50 -12.92 12.34
C GLY A 19 3.98 -12.73 12.71
N ASN A 20 4.91 -13.19 11.87
CA ASN A 20 6.35 -13.26 12.16
C ASN A 20 7.22 -12.59 11.08
N SER A 21 6.69 -12.39 9.88
CA SER A 21 7.35 -11.65 8.82
C SER A 21 7.02 -10.17 8.89
N TYR A 22 7.97 -9.30 8.58
CA TYR A 22 7.70 -7.88 8.41
C TYR A 22 7.02 -7.61 7.06
N GLN A 23 6.17 -6.58 7.00
CA GLN A 23 5.67 -6.06 5.73
C GLN A 23 6.77 -5.28 4.99
N ASP A 24 7.68 -6.01 4.37
CA ASP A 24 8.71 -5.47 3.49
C ASP A 24 8.46 -5.80 2.01
N ARG A 25 9.25 -5.20 1.12
CA ARG A 25 9.09 -5.35 -0.33
C ARG A 25 9.35 -6.77 -0.83
N ALA A 26 10.19 -7.55 -0.13
CA ALA A 26 10.50 -8.92 -0.51
C ALA A 26 9.33 -9.83 -0.12
N HIS A 27 8.88 -9.69 1.13
CA HIS A 27 7.76 -10.44 1.68
C HIS A 27 6.47 -10.23 0.89
N VAL A 28 6.14 -9.00 0.46
CA VAL A 28 4.96 -8.72 -0.39
C VAL A 28 4.91 -9.57 -1.67
N ARG A 29 6.05 -10.00 -2.23
CA ARG A 29 6.07 -10.88 -3.41
C ARG A 29 5.82 -12.34 -3.05
N GLU A 30 6.26 -12.76 -1.87
CA GLU A 30 6.31 -14.14 -1.39
C GLU A 30 5.25 -14.47 -0.33
N CYS A 31 4.45 -13.48 0.06
CA CYS A 31 3.38 -13.61 1.03
C CYS A 31 2.32 -14.63 0.56
N SER A 32 1.89 -15.48 1.49
CA SER A 32 0.85 -16.50 1.27
C SER A 32 -0.51 -15.88 0.98
N ASP A 33 -0.82 -14.74 1.61
CA ASP A 33 -2.11 -14.05 1.44
C ASP A 33 -2.30 -13.52 0.01
N HIS A 34 -1.22 -13.44 -0.78
CA HIS A 34 -1.24 -12.97 -2.16
C HIS A 34 -1.20 -14.11 -3.19
N LEU A 35 -1.21 -15.38 -2.76
CA LEU A 35 -1.15 -16.55 -3.65
C LEU A 35 -2.22 -16.50 -4.74
N GLY A 36 -3.44 -16.07 -4.40
CA GLY A 36 -4.56 -15.94 -5.35
C GLY A 36 -4.34 -14.94 -6.49
N HIS A 37 -3.37 -14.03 -6.35
CA HIS A 37 -3.05 -13.00 -7.34
C HIS A 37 -1.69 -13.18 -8.02
N ARG A 38 -0.87 -14.16 -7.58
CA ARG A 38 0.46 -14.41 -8.18
C ARG A 38 0.42 -14.75 -9.66
N TRP A 39 -0.68 -15.31 -10.14
CA TRP A 39 -0.86 -15.60 -11.56
C TRP A 39 -0.70 -14.33 -12.44
N ILE A 40 -0.96 -13.14 -11.89
CA ILE A 40 -0.77 -11.86 -12.59
C ILE A 40 0.71 -11.66 -12.94
N LEU A 41 1.61 -11.96 -12.00
CA LEU A 41 3.06 -11.85 -12.21
C LEU A 41 3.59 -13.01 -13.06
N ARG A 42 3.06 -14.23 -12.84
CA ARG A 42 3.44 -15.42 -13.62
C ARG A 42 3.15 -15.32 -15.12
N LYS A 43 2.22 -14.46 -15.53
CA LYS A 43 1.98 -14.16 -16.95
C LYS A 43 3.16 -13.49 -17.64
N VAL A 44 4.04 -12.82 -16.88
CA VAL A 44 5.20 -12.12 -17.42
C VAL A 44 6.51 -12.83 -17.08
N SER A 45 6.62 -13.41 -15.89
CA SER A 45 7.78 -14.21 -15.47
C SER A 45 7.29 -15.38 -14.64
N GLU A 46 7.45 -16.60 -15.14
CA GLU A 46 6.98 -17.84 -14.49
C GLU A 46 7.53 -17.99 -13.07
N ASP A 47 8.80 -17.65 -12.89
CA ASP A 47 9.53 -17.67 -11.61
C ASP A 47 9.38 -16.35 -10.81
N ILE A 48 8.61 -15.37 -11.31
CA ILE A 48 8.39 -14.07 -10.68
C ILE A 48 9.73 -13.34 -10.45
N ALA A 49 10.68 -13.46 -11.39
CA ALA A 49 12.00 -12.85 -11.25
C ALA A 49 11.91 -11.31 -11.36
N LEU A 50 12.53 -10.59 -10.41
CA LEU A 50 12.52 -9.12 -10.40
C LEU A 50 13.09 -8.49 -11.68
N PRO A 51 14.19 -9.00 -12.26
CA PRO A 51 14.71 -8.43 -13.51
C PRO A 51 13.69 -8.46 -14.65
N ASP A 52 12.91 -9.53 -14.77
CA ASP A 52 11.89 -9.65 -15.83
C ASP A 52 10.70 -8.74 -15.57
N ILE A 53 10.26 -8.67 -14.30
CA ILE A 53 9.12 -7.86 -13.87
C ILE A 53 9.44 -6.35 -13.97
N LEU A 54 10.65 -5.94 -13.58
CA LEU A 54 11.03 -4.52 -13.58
C LEU A 54 11.71 -4.08 -14.88
N GLY A 55 12.26 -5.03 -15.63
CA GLY A 55 12.99 -4.77 -16.88
C GLY A 55 12.10 -4.59 -18.10
N THR A 56 10.80 -4.84 -17.99
CA THR A 56 9.85 -4.76 -19.12
C THR A 56 8.64 -3.86 -18.80
N PRO A 57 8.12 -3.10 -19.77
CA PRO A 57 6.89 -2.34 -19.60
C PRO A 57 5.69 -3.22 -19.19
N GLU A 58 5.61 -4.43 -19.73
CA GLU A 58 4.59 -5.43 -19.42
C GLU A 58 4.71 -5.91 -17.97
N GLY A 59 5.93 -6.16 -17.50
CA GLY A 59 6.20 -6.53 -16.12
C GLY A 59 5.82 -5.43 -15.14
N ILE A 60 6.14 -4.16 -15.44
CA ILE A 60 5.76 -3.02 -14.61
C ILE A 60 4.23 -2.91 -14.52
N LYS A 61 3.52 -3.08 -15.65
CA LYS A 61 2.04 -3.09 -15.66
C LYS A 61 1.47 -4.25 -14.85
N ALA A 62 2.05 -5.44 -14.97
CA ALA A 62 1.64 -6.61 -14.21
C ALA A 62 1.87 -6.40 -12.69
N LEU A 63 3.00 -5.81 -12.31
CA LEU A 63 3.29 -5.46 -10.92
C LEU A 63 2.31 -4.43 -10.37
N ALA A 64 2.04 -3.36 -11.12
CA ALA A 64 1.05 -2.36 -10.73
C ALA A 64 -0.34 -2.99 -10.51
N LYS A 65 -0.77 -3.88 -11.41
CA LYS A 65 -2.02 -4.61 -11.27
C LYS A 65 -2.01 -5.52 -10.03
N PHE A 66 -0.94 -6.28 -9.83
CA PHE A 66 -0.79 -7.15 -8.66
C PHE A 66 -0.90 -6.38 -7.36
N LEU A 67 -0.20 -5.23 -7.24
CA LEU A 67 -0.24 -4.39 -6.05
C LEU A 67 -1.65 -3.83 -5.78
N ASN A 68 -2.40 -3.48 -6.84
CA ASN A 68 -3.77 -2.99 -6.70
C ASN A 68 -4.75 -4.08 -6.25
N GLU A 69 -4.67 -5.27 -6.85
CA GLU A 69 -5.56 -6.41 -6.53
C GLU A 69 -5.27 -7.01 -5.15
N THR A 70 -4.02 -6.92 -4.69
CA THR A 70 -3.63 -7.41 -3.35
C THR A 70 -3.81 -6.37 -2.27
N GLY A 71 -3.81 -5.08 -2.62
CA GLY A 71 -3.80 -4.00 -1.64
C GLY A 71 -2.51 -3.92 -0.83
N ALA A 72 -1.41 -4.52 -1.31
CA ALA A 72 -0.16 -4.60 -0.55
C ALA A 72 0.49 -3.24 -0.23
N PHE A 73 0.06 -2.17 -0.92
CA PHE A 73 0.53 -0.80 -0.69
C PHE A 73 -0.52 0.09 0.00
N THR A 74 -1.64 -0.48 0.45
CA THR A 74 -2.61 0.25 1.26
C THR A 74 -2.30 0.10 2.74
N LYS A 75 -2.73 1.06 3.56
CA LYS A 75 -2.55 1.01 5.02
C LYS A 75 -3.16 -0.27 5.64
N THR A 76 -4.22 -0.80 5.04
CA THR A 76 -4.98 -1.93 5.59
C THR A 76 -4.57 -3.28 5.01
N GLY A 77 -3.64 -3.32 4.05
CA GLY A 77 -3.28 -4.54 3.32
C GLY A 77 -4.45 -5.13 2.52
N ARG A 78 -5.46 -4.31 2.22
CA ARG A 78 -6.66 -4.69 1.44
C ARG A 78 -6.83 -3.74 0.26
N PRO A 79 -7.36 -4.21 -0.87
CA PRO A 79 -7.66 -3.34 -2.00
C PRO A 79 -8.55 -2.18 -1.55
N PRO A 80 -8.28 -0.95 -2.03
CA PRO A 80 -9.14 0.17 -1.71
C PRO A 80 -10.56 -0.16 -2.21
N SER A 81 -11.56 0.06 -1.36
CA SER A 81 -12.94 0.01 -1.82
C SER A 81 -13.11 1.05 -2.91
N ARG A 82 -13.70 0.69 -4.06
CA ARG A 82 -13.99 1.62 -5.15
C ARG A 82 -15.06 2.66 -4.79
N THR A 83 -15.52 2.70 -3.54
CA THR A 83 -16.40 3.76 -3.05
C THR A 83 -15.66 5.09 -3.19
N GLY A 84 -16.37 6.08 -3.73
CA GLY A 84 -15.83 7.31 -4.29
C GLY A 84 -14.71 7.94 -3.47
N LEU A 85 -13.71 8.43 -4.20
CA LEU A 85 -12.77 9.41 -3.65
C LEU A 85 -13.60 10.46 -2.88
N PRO A 86 -13.21 10.84 -1.66
CA PRO A 86 -13.83 11.98 -1.02
C PRO A 86 -13.74 13.16 -2.00
N ALA A 87 -14.88 13.80 -2.26
CA ALA A 87 -14.87 15.00 -3.06
C ALA A 87 -14.13 16.09 -2.27
N TYR A 88 -13.51 17.04 -2.96
CA TYR A 88 -12.99 18.26 -2.30
C TYR A 88 -14.07 18.93 -1.44
N GLU A 89 -15.34 18.78 -1.83
CA GLU A 89 -16.51 19.28 -1.10
C GLU A 89 -16.74 18.59 0.26
N ASP A 90 -16.16 17.40 0.47
CA ASP A 90 -16.24 16.65 1.73
C ASP A 90 -15.13 17.05 2.73
N GLU A 91 -14.16 17.90 2.33
CA GLU A 91 -13.14 18.38 3.26
C GLU A 91 -13.77 19.35 4.28
N PRO A 92 -13.55 19.16 5.59
CA PRO A 92 -14.05 20.09 6.58
C PRO A 92 -13.43 21.47 6.37
N SER A 93 -14.24 22.53 6.46
CA SER A 93 -13.74 23.90 6.37
C SER A 93 -12.58 24.09 7.34
N PRO A 94 -11.48 24.74 6.93
CA PRO A 94 -10.40 25.10 7.84
C PRO A 94 -11.00 25.78 9.07
N ASN A 95 -10.66 25.29 10.26
CA ASN A 95 -10.91 26.03 11.48
C ASN A 95 -9.98 27.23 11.44
N PHE A 96 -10.51 28.37 11.01
CA PHE A 96 -9.83 29.63 11.20
C PHE A 96 -9.88 29.93 12.70
N ASP A 97 -8.74 29.84 13.37
CA ASP A 97 -8.60 30.41 14.70
C ASP A 97 -9.03 31.87 14.65
N PRO A 98 -9.78 32.38 15.64
CA PRO A 98 -10.21 33.77 15.64
C PRO A 98 -8.99 34.67 15.53
N GLU A 99 -9.03 35.58 14.58
CA GLU A 99 -7.96 36.55 14.35
C GLU A 99 -7.63 37.24 15.68
N PRO A 100 -6.35 37.24 16.11
CA PRO A 100 -5.99 37.86 17.38
C PRO A 100 -6.41 39.34 17.35
N PRO A 101 -6.94 39.88 18.45
CA PRO A 101 -7.47 41.23 18.46
C PRO A 101 -6.39 42.23 18.06
N ASP A 102 -6.75 43.14 17.16
CA ASP A 102 -5.90 44.28 16.79
C ASP A 102 -5.51 45.04 18.05
N ILE A 103 -4.21 45.05 18.33
CA ILE A 103 -3.64 45.76 19.47
C ILE A 103 -3.63 47.26 19.10
N ALA A 104 -4.56 48.02 19.68
CA ALA A 104 -4.69 49.47 19.52
C ALA A 104 -3.59 50.24 20.25
#